data_AF-A0A7M1AYW6-F1
#
_entry.id   AF-A0A7M1AYW6-F1
#
_cell.length_a   1.000
_cell.length_b   1.000
_cell.length_c   1.000
_cell.angle_alpha   90.00
_cell.angle_beta   90.00
_cell.angle_gamma   90.00
#
_symmetry.space_group_name_H-M   'P 1'
#
loop_
_entity.id
_entity.type
_entity.pdbx_description
1 polymer ?
#
loop_
_entity_poly.entity_id
_entity_poly.type
_entity_poly.pdbx_seq_one_letter_code
_entity_poly.pdbx_strand_id
1 'polypeptide(L)'
;MQPTQDEYEKAMIEAFVNKPEKTLWYQQAFSKFNINGIDTMKWVWSWWAFFGGWAFLLYRKQYLPALVLFILSLLASAVPFGGLLVAILAGCFSTYFIYKGYKQKKAEIENAISDPQKRIETMREVGGYNQWVVWVYVLFVTLLFLYMVSTMLAVASMN
;
A
#
# COMPACT_ATOMS: atom_id res chain seq x y z
N MET A 1 6.76 -4.20 33.05
CA MET A 1 6.30 -5.52 32.60
C MET A 1 6.66 -5.65 31.13
N GLN A 2 7.24 -6.78 30.72
CA GLN A 2 7.44 -7.05 29.30
C GLN A 2 6.07 -7.40 28.69
N PRO A 3 5.71 -6.83 27.51
CA PRO A 3 4.45 -7.15 26.85
C PRO A 3 4.41 -8.63 26.48
N THR A 4 3.22 -9.23 26.47
CA THR A 4 3.04 -10.55 25.87
C THR A 4 3.41 -10.51 24.39
N GLN A 5 3.75 -11.66 23.79
CA GLN A 5 4.11 -11.71 22.37
C GLN A 5 3.00 -11.13 21.48
N ASP A 6 1.73 -11.42 21.78
CA ASP A 6 0.58 -10.91 21.02
C ASP A 6 0.42 -9.38 21.14
N GLU A 7 0.60 -8.82 22.33
CA GLU A 7 0.58 -7.37 22.54
C GLU A 7 1.74 -6.68 21.81
N TYR A 8 2.92 -7.29 21.81
CA TYR A 8 4.07 -6.80 21.06
C TYR A 8 3.82 -6.81 19.55
N GLU A 9 3.27 -7.90 18.99
CA GLU A 9 2.91 -7.95 17.57
C GLU A 9 1.90 -6.86 17.17
N LYS A 10 0.85 -6.68 17.99
CA LYS A 10 -0.16 -5.65 17.76
C LYS A 10 0.43 -4.25 17.80
N ALA A 11 1.31 -3.97 18.76
CA ALA A 11 2.01 -2.70 18.90
C ALA A 11 2.96 -2.43 17.71
N MET A 12 3.66 -3.46 17.22
CA MET A 12 4.52 -3.35 16.03
C MET A 12 3.72 -3.04 14.77
N ILE A 13 2.56 -3.67 14.57
CA ILE A 13 1.67 -3.36 13.44
C ILE A 13 1.11 -1.95 13.58
N GLU A 14 0.69 -1.54 14.78
CA GLU A 14 0.18 -0.19 15.03
C GLU A 14 1.24 0.87 14.73
N ALA A 15 2.46 0.69 15.23
CA ALA A 15 3.60 1.55 14.94
C ALA A 15 3.88 1.61 13.43
N PHE A 16 3.88 0.46 12.75
CA PHE A 16 4.10 0.40 11.31
C PHE A 16 3.00 1.10 10.51
N VAL A 17 1.74 0.99 10.93
CA VAL A 17 0.60 1.62 10.25
C VAL A 17 0.56 3.12 10.51
N ASN A 18 0.91 3.53 11.75
CA ASN A 18 0.93 4.91 12.23
C ASN A 18 -0.37 5.67 11.91
N LYS A 19 -1.51 4.98 12.03
CA LYS A 19 -2.85 5.48 11.68
C LYS A 19 -3.91 4.70 12.48
N PRO A 20 -4.24 5.13 13.72
CA PRO A 20 -4.98 4.34 14.70
C PRO A 20 -6.34 3.85 14.17
N GLU A 21 -7.03 4.68 13.38
CA GLU A 21 -8.33 4.36 12.81
C GLU A 21 -8.29 3.26 11.73
N LYS A 22 -7.11 2.89 11.24
CA LYS A 22 -6.91 1.80 10.27
C LYS A 22 -6.14 0.60 10.84
N THR A 23 -5.55 0.73 12.02
CA THR A 23 -4.74 -0.32 12.65
C THR A 23 -5.47 -1.65 12.75
N LEU A 24 -6.71 -1.65 13.27
CA LEU A 24 -7.49 -2.88 13.44
C LEU A 24 -7.69 -3.63 12.12
N TRP A 25 -7.97 -2.89 11.04
CA TRP A 25 -8.15 -3.48 9.71
C TRP A 25 -6.85 -4.13 9.21
N TYR A 26 -5.70 -3.48 9.42
CA TYR A 26 -4.40 -4.05 9.04
C TYR A 26 -4.03 -5.28 9.87
N GLN A 27 -4.31 -5.29 11.17
CA GLN A 27 -4.11 -6.46 12.02
C GLN A 27 -4.91 -7.67 11.51
N GLN A 28 -6.19 -7.45 11.17
CA GLN A 28 -7.06 -8.48 10.57
C GLN A 28 -6.63 -8.91 9.17
N ALA A 29 -6.11 -7.98 8.36
CA ALA A 29 -5.59 -8.30 7.04
C ALA A 29 -4.32 -9.15 7.12
N PHE A 30 -3.39 -8.76 8.01
CA PHE A 30 -2.10 -9.43 8.17
C PHE A 30 -2.25 -10.82 8.77
N SER A 31 -3.19 -11.03 9.70
CA SER A 31 -3.47 -12.35 10.25
C SER A 31 -3.96 -13.35 9.19
N LYS A 32 -4.59 -12.89 8.10
CA LYS A 32 -4.97 -13.75 6.96
C LYS A 32 -3.79 -14.17 6.09
N PHE A 33 -2.70 -13.42 6.13
CA PHE A 33 -1.50 -13.72 5.33
C PHE A 33 -0.53 -14.65 6.04
N ASN A 34 -0.59 -14.75 7.37
CA ASN A 34 0.23 -15.69 8.13
C ASN A 34 -0.65 -16.79 8.70
N ILE A 35 -0.57 -17.99 8.13
CA ILE A 35 -1.31 -19.17 8.61
C ILE A 35 -0.28 -20.15 9.15
N ASN A 36 -0.30 -20.39 10.47
CA ASN A 36 0.63 -21.30 11.16
C ASN A 36 2.12 -20.98 10.88
N GLY A 37 2.48 -19.70 10.80
CA GLY A 37 3.86 -19.28 10.52
C GLY A 37 4.25 -19.28 9.05
N ILE A 38 3.38 -19.76 8.16
CA ILE A 38 3.61 -19.76 6.70
C ILE A 38 2.95 -18.52 6.09
N ASP A 39 3.76 -17.71 5.41
CA ASP A 39 3.29 -16.53 4.69
C ASP A 39 2.63 -16.96 3.37
N THR A 40 1.34 -16.69 3.22
CA THR A 40 0.54 -17.01 2.04
C THR A 40 -0.10 -15.76 1.45
N MET A 41 -0.03 -15.64 0.13
CA MET A 41 -0.75 -14.59 -0.59
C MET A 41 -2.23 -14.94 -0.63
N LYS A 42 -3.04 -14.20 0.13
CA LYS A 42 -4.50 -14.32 0.14
C LYS A 42 -5.14 -13.07 -0.45
N TRP A 43 -6.36 -13.21 -0.91
CA TRP A 43 -7.16 -12.08 -1.34
C TRP A 43 -7.67 -11.30 -0.12
N VAL A 44 -7.31 -10.03 -0.01
CA VAL A 44 -7.88 -9.10 0.97
C VAL A 44 -8.21 -7.79 0.26
N TRP A 45 -9.51 -7.55 0.06
CA TRP A 45 -10.00 -6.39 -0.65
C TRP A 45 -9.68 -5.07 0.07
N SER A 46 -9.11 -4.12 -0.66
CA SER A 46 -8.88 -2.74 -0.21
C SER A 46 -9.44 -1.75 -1.23
N TRP A 47 -10.47 -1.00 -0.83
CA TRP A 47 -11.00 0.10 -1.63
C TRP A 47 -9.95 1.18 -1.92
N TRP A 48 -9.08 1.46 -0.96
CA TRP A 48 -7.98 2.42 -1.13
C TRP A 48 -6.96 1.95 -2.16
N ALA A 49 -6.71 0.64 -2.25
CA ALA A 49 -5.83 0.09 -3.27
C ALA A 49 -6.49 0.03 -4.64
N PHE A 50 -7.80 -0.25 -4.70
CA PHE A 50 -8.56 -0.26 -5.95
C PHE A 50 -8.54 1.12 -6.62
N PHE A 51 -8.90 2.18 -5.88
CA PHE A 51 -8.93 3.53 -6.42
C PHE A 51 -7.56 4.21 -6.46
N GLY A 52 -6.64 3.86 -5.55
CA GLY A 52 -5.32 4.48 -5.46
C GLY A 52 -4.25 3.80 -6.31
N GLY A 53 -4.44 2.55 -6.73
CA GLY A 53 -3.50 1.80 -7.55
C GLY A 53 -2.06 1.84 -7.00
N TRP A 54 -1.12 2.23 -7.86
CA TRP A 54 0.29 2.41 -7.50
C TRP A 54 0.51 3.45 -6.39
N ALA A 55 -0.30 4.52 -6.34
CA ALA A 55 -0.17 5.59 -5.37
C ALA A 55 -0.51 5.10 -3.95
N PHE A 56 -1.40 4.11 -3.80
CA PHE A 56 -1.68 3.49 -2.51
C PHE A 56 -0.45 2.78 -1.92
N LEU A 57 0.29 2.03 -2.75
CA LEU A 57 1.53 1.38 -2.35
C LEU A 57 2.62 2.40 -2.04
N LEU A 58 2.74 3.45 -2.86
CA LEU A 58 3.70 4.53 -2.64
C LEU A 58 3.40 5.29 -1.34
N TYR A 59 2.13 5.59 -1.08
CA TYR A 59 1.65 6.21 0.15
C TYR A 59 2.07 5.39 1.38
N ARG A 60 2.05 4.06 1.30
CA ARG A 60 2.49 3.13 2.36
C ARG A 60 3.98 2.77 2.30
N LYS A 61 4.79 3.60 1.64
CA LYS A 61 6.26 3.44 1.52
C LYS A 61 6.70 2.11 0.89
N GLN A 62 5.84 1.49 0.07
CA GLN A 62 6.16 0.28 -0.70
C GLN A 62 6.64 0.66 -2.10
N TYR A 63 7.84 1.26 -2.18
CA TYR A 63 8.36 1.91 -3.39
C TYR A 63 8.49 0.97 -4.59
N LEU A 64 9.11 -0.21 -4.39
CA LEU A 64 9.32 -1.17 -5.48
C LEU A 64 7.98 -1.74 -6.02
N PRO A 65 7.06 -2.26 -5.18
CA PRO A 65 5.73 -2.66 -5.64
C PRO A 65 4.95 -1.51 -6.30
N ALA A 66 5.07 -0.28 -5.79
CA ALA A 66 4.42 0.89 -6.39
C ALA A 66 4.92 1.17 -7.81
N LEU A 67 6.25 1.13 -8.02
CA LEU A 67 6.84 1.33 -9.34
C LEU A 67 6.41 0.25 -10.34
N VAL A 68 6.42 -1.01 -9.92
CA VAL A 68 5.96 -2.13 -10.76
C VAL A 68 4.50 -1.94 -11.13
N LEU A 69 3.63 -1.61 -10.16
CA LEU A 69 2.21 -1.41 -10.42
C LEU A 69 1.97 -0.18 -11.32
N PHE A 70 2.77 0.88 -11.17
CA PHE A 70 2.69 2.06 -12.04
C PHE A 70 2.97 1.70 -13.51
N ILE A 71 4.07 0.98 -13.76
CA ILE A 71 4.42 0.52 -15.11
C ILE A 71 3.31 -0.39 -15.66
N LEU A 72 2.79 -1.32 -14.85
CA LEU A 72 1.68 -2.18 -15.25
C LEU A 72 0.42 -1.38 -15.61
N SER A 73 0.10 -0.32 -14.86
CA SER A 73 -1.02 0.57 -15.17
C SER A 73 -0.84 1.28 -16.52
N LEU A 74 0.39 1.72 -16.85
CA LEU A 74 0.69 2.35 -18.15
C LEU A 74 0.58 1.34 -19.30
N LEU A 75 1.09 0.12 -19.13
CA LEU A 75 0.99 -0.91 -20.17
C LEU A 75 -0.46 -1.36 -20.37
N ALA A 76 -1.23 -1.43 -19.30
CA ALA A 76 -2.63 -1.86 -19.35
C ALA A 76 -3.56 -0.86 -20.05
N SER A 77 -3.16 0.39 -20.26
CA SER A 77 -3.96 1.35 -21.05
C SER A 77 -4.00 1.01 -22.54
N ALA A 78 -3.09 0.17 -23.03
CA ALA A 78 -3.11 -0.32 -24.42
C ALA A 78 -4.18 -1.40 -24.67
N VAL A 79 -4.74 -1.99 -23.61
CA VAL A 79 -5.74 -3.07 -23.69
C VAL A 79 -7.09 -2.53 -23.26
N PRO A 80 -8.19 -2.77 -24.03
CA PRO A 80 -9.53 -2.45 -23.58
C PRO A 80 -9.82 -3.04 -22.19
N PHE A 81 -10.29 -2.20 -21.27
CA PHE A 81 -10.53 -2.56 -19.85
C PHE A 81 -9.28 -3.01 -19.04
N GLY A 82 -8.07 -2.93 -19.60
CA GLY A 82 -6.85 -3.32 -18.90
C GLY A 82 -6.61 -2.50 -17.63
N GLY A 83 -6.91 -1.20 -17.67
CA GLY A 83 -6.85 -0.34 -16.48
C GLY A 83 -7.78 -0.82 -15.34
N LEU A 84 -8.99 -1.27 -15.67
CA LEU A 84 -9.93 -1.82 -14.67
C LEU A 84 -9.41 -3.14 -14.10
N LEU A 85 -8.86 -4.03 -14.95
CA LEU A 85 -8.25 -5.28 -14.50
C LEU A 85 -7.11 -5.01 -13.51
N VAL A 86 -6.22 -4.07 -13.83
CA VAL A 86 -5.12 -3.66 -12.93
C VAL A 86 -5.66 -3.06 -11.63
N ALA A 87 -6.72 -2.24 -11.67
CA ALA A 87 -7.34 -1.69 -10.47
C ALA A 87 -7.92 -2.79 -9.56
N ILE A 88 -8.60 -3.80 -10.14
CA ILE A 88 -9.11 -4.95 -9.38
C ILE A 88 -7.96 -5.71 -8.73
N LEU A 89 -6.91 -6.05 -9.49
CA LEU A 89 -5.73 -6.74 -8.96
C LEU A 89 -5.04 -5.93 -7.86
N ALA A 90 -4.93 -4.61 -8.02
CA ALA A 90 -4.42 -3.71 -6.99
C ALA A 90 -5.28 -3.78 -5.72
N GLY A 91 -6.60 -3.70 -5.86
CA GLY A 91 -7.58 -3.87 -4.78
C GLY A 91 -7.43 -5.18 -4.02
N CYS A 92 -7.15 -6.27 -4.74
CA CYS A 92 -7.03 -7.61 -4.18
C CYS A 92 -5.70 -7.88 -3.44
N PHE A 93 -4.59 -7.34 -3.97
CA PHE A 93 -3.26 -7.83 -3.62
C PHE A 93 -2.31 -6.78 -3.03
N SER A 94 -2.58 -5.49 -3.16
CA SER A 94 -1.67 -4.44 -2.65
C SER A 94 -1.40 -4.56 -1.14
N THR A 95 -2.40 -4.98 -0.38
CA THR A 95 -2.29 -5.17 1.08
C THR A 95 -1.25 -6.24 1.44
N TYR A 96 -1.09 -7.26 0.61
CA TYR A 96 -0.07 -8.31 0.81
C TYR A 96 1.35 -7.76 0.62
N PHE A 97 1.56 -6.84 -0.32
CA PHE A 97 2.87 -6.18 -0.47
C PHE A 97 3.20 -5.29 0.74
N ILE A 98 2.20 -4.61 1.31
CA ILE A 98 2.37 -3.86 2.56
C ILE A 98 2.74 -4.81 3.71
N TYR A 99 2.11 -5.98 3.80
CA TYR A 99 2.46 -7.01 4.78
C TYR A 99 3.92 -7.48 4.64
N LYS A 100 4.38 -7.75 3.42
CA LYS A 100 5.78 -8.11 3.18
C LYS A 100 6.75 -7.01 3.61
N GLY A 101 6.43 -5.75 3.28
CA GLY A 101 7.21 -4.61 3.74
C GLY A 101 7.26 -4.45 5.26
N TYR A 102 6.15 -4.74 5.95
CA TYR A 102 6.11 -4.80 7.41
C TYR A 102 7.05 -5.88 7.94
N LYS A 103 6.94 -7.12 7.43
CA LYS A 103 7.77 -8.25 7.87
C LYS A 103 9.26 -7.98 7.67
N GLN A 104 9.62 -7.41 6.52
CA GLN A 104 11.00 -7.03 6.22
C GLN A 104 11.53 -6.02 7.25
N LYS A 105 10.83 -4.88 7.44
CA LYS A 105 11.24 -3.85 8.40
C LYS A 105 11.29 -4.38 9.83
N LYS A 106 10.33 -5.24 10.20
CA LYS A 106 10.31 -5.87 11.52
C LYS A 106 11.56 -6.72 11.73
N ALA A 107 11.90 -7.59 10.79
CA ALA A 107 13.09 -8.42 10.88
C ALA A 107 14.38 -7.58 10.95
N GLU A 108 14.50 -6.52 10.14
CA GLU A 108 15.62 -5.59 10.19
C GLU A 108 15.77 -4.94 11.57
N ILE A 109 14.67 -4.44 12.15
CA ILE A 109 14.65 -3.81 13.47
C ILE A 109 14.97 -4.80 14.60
N GLU A 110 14.38 -6.00 14.56
CA GLU A 110 14.58 -7.02 15.59
C GLU A 110 16.01 -7.58 15.62
N ASN A 111 16.65 -7.66 14.45
CA ASN A 111 18.05 -8.06 14.33
C ASN A 111 19.01 -6.96 14.80
N ALA A 112 18.63 -5.68 14.68
CA ALA A 112 19.51 -4.54 15.00
C ALA A 112 19.36 -4.03 16.45
N ILE A 113 18.18 -4.19 17.06
CA ILE A 113 17.84 -3.59 18.35
C ILE A 113 17.38 -4.68 19.32
N SER A 114 17.95 -4.74 20.53
CA SER A 114 17.53 -5.73 21.53
C SER A 114 16.33 -5.29 22.38
N ASP A 115 16.20 -3.99 22.66
CA ASP A 115 15.14 -3.43 23.51
C ASP A 115 13.78 -3.38 22.79
N PRO A 116 12.74 -4.09 23.28
CA PRO A 116 11.41 -4.10 22.68
C PRO A 116 10.75 -2.72 22.55
N GLN A 117 10.94 -1.82 23.51
CA GLN A 117 10.31 -0.49 23.45
C GLN A 117 10.93 0.34 22.34
N LYS A 118 12.26 0.34 22.26
CA LYS A 118 13.00 1.01 21.19
C LYS A 118 12.68 0.45 19.80
N ARG A 119 12.37 -0.85 19.68
CA ARG A 119 11.90 -1.45 18.41
C ARG A 119 10.58 -0.83 17.94
N ILE A 120 9.61 -0.70 18.85
CA ILE A 120 8.29 -0.14 18.55
C ILE A 120 8.43 1.34 18.15
N GLU A 121 9.25 2.11 18.86
CA GLU A 121 9.55 3.49 18.52
C GLU A 121 10.19 3.61 17.13
N THR A 122 11.24 2.82 16.87
CA THR A 122 11.92 2.80 15.56
C THR A 122 10.95 2.40 14.45
N MET A 123 10.07 1.41 14.68
CA MET A 123 9.05 1.00 13.72
C MET A 123 8.09 2.14 13.37
N ARG A 124 7.74 2.99 14.34
CA ARG A 124 6.87 4.15 14.14
C ARG A 124 7.53 5.21 13.24
N GLU A 125 8.83 5.41 13.37
CA GLU A 125 9.61 6.34 12.56
C GLU A 125 9.77 5.85 11.11
N VAL A 126 10.17 4.59 10.92
CA VAL A 126 10.45 4.05 9.57
C VAL A 126 9.19 3.57 8.84
N GLY A 127 8.11 3.32 9.58
CA GLY A 127 6.79 2.94 9.08
C GLY A 127 5.95 4.15 8.66
N GLY A 128 4.63 4.02 8.83
CA GLY A 128 3.66 5.07 8.53
C GLY A 128 3.40 5.26 7.04
N TYR A 129 3.18 6.51 6.66
CA TYR A 129 2.75 6.89 5.32
C TYR A 129 3.33 8.23 4.87
N ASN A 130 3.30 8.47 3.56
CA ASN A 130 3.80 9.68 2.93
C ASN A 130 2.63 10.56 2.47
N GLN A 131 2.27 11.59 3.26
CA GLN A 131 1.12 12.45 2.97
C GLN A 131 1.26 13.23 1.65
N TRP A 132 2.49 13.56 1.24
CA TRP A 132 2.76 14.23 -0.04
C TRP A 132 2.26 13.44 -1.26
N VAL A 133 2.16 12.11 -1.15
CA VAL A 133 1.69 11.23 -2.22
C VAL A 133 0.24 11.53 -2.58
N VAL A 134 -0.58 11.99 -1.62
CA VAL A 134 -1.97 12.38 -1.89
C VAL A 134 -2.00 13.53 -2.89
N TRP A 135 -1.17 14.56 -2.69
CA TRP A 135 -1.10 15.71 -3.59
C TRP A 135 -0.55 15.34 -4.98
N VAL A 136 0.46 14.49 -5.03
CA VAL A 136 0.99 13.96 -6.30
C VAL A 136 -0.06 13.15 -7.04
N TYR A 137 -0.83 12.34 -6.33
CA TYR A 137 -1.91 11.56 -6.94
C TYR A 137 -3.04 12.45 -7.47
N VAL A 138 -3.48 13.45 -6.69
CA VAL A 138 -4.49 14.42 -7.12
C VAL A 138 -4.03 15.14 -8.38
N LEU A 139 -2.79 15.68 -8.39
CA LEU A 139 -2.22 16.34 -9.55
C LEU A 139 -2.19 15.43 -10.78
N PHE A 140 -1.73 14.19 -10.61
CA PHE A 140 -1.68 13.19 -11.68
C PHE A 140 -3.06 12.92 -12.29
N VAL A 141 -4.08 12.68 -11.46
CA VAL A 141 -5.44 12.43 -11.93
C VAL A 141 -6.04 13.68 -12.61
N THR A 142 -5.80 14.88 -12.07
CA THR A 142 -6.24 16.13 -12.70
C THR A 142 -5.60 16.31 -14.08
N LEU A 143 -4.30 16.08 -14.23
CA LEU A 143 -3.62 16.18 -15.52
C LEU A 143 -4.15 15.15 -16.53
N LEU A 144 -4.38 13.91 -16.10
CA LEU A 144 -4.98 12.88 -16.95
C LEU A 144 -6.40 13.27 -17.39
N PHE A 145 -7.21 13.81 -16.49
CA PHE A 145 -8.55 14.27 -16.82
C PHE A 145 -8.53 15.42 -17.84
N LEU A 146 -7.68 16.43 -17.63
CA LEU A 146 -7.51 17.54 -18.57
C LEU A 146 -7.02 17.07 -19.94
N TYR A 147 -6.09 16.12 -19.97
CA TYR A 147 -5.63 15.50 -21.21
C TYR A 147 -6.78 14.82 -21.94
N MET A 148 -7.59 14.00 -21.27
CA MET A 148 -8.76 13.35 -21.88
C MET A 148 -9.78 14.36 -22.40
N VAL A 149 -10.08 15.42 -21.65
CA VAL A 149 -10.98 16.49 -22.13
C VAL A 149 -10.42 17.17 -23.37
N SER A 150 -9.11 17.47 -23.38
CA SER A 150 -8.47 18.14 -24.51
C SER A 150 -8.52 17.30 -25.79
N THR A 151 -8.31 15.98 -25.69
CA THR A 151 -8.37 15.08 -26.85
C THR A 151 -9.80 14.92 -27.34
N MET A 152 -10.79 14.84 -26.44
CA MET A 152 -12.21 14.79 -26.83
C MET A 152 -12.65 16.06 -27.57
N LEU A 153 -12.25 17.24 -27.10
CA LEU A 153 -12.56 18.51 -27.77
C LEU A 153 -11.87 18.61 -29.14
N ALA A 154 -10.61 18.19 -29.25
CA ALA A 154 -9.89 18.17 -30.52
C ALA A 154 -10.61 17.28 -31.54
N VAL A 155 -10.98 16.05 -31.16
CA VAL A 155 -11.73 15.13 -32.03
C VAL A 155 -13.10 15.71 -32.41
N ALA A 156 -13.82 16.34 -31.48
CA ALA A 156 -15.10 16.97 -31.77
C ALA A 156 -14.98 18.16 -32.75
N SER A 157 -13.88 18.90 -32.73
CA SER A 157 -13.64 20.03 -33.65
C SER A 157 -13.22 19.61 -35.07
N MET A 158 -12.81 18.35 -35.24
CA MET A 158 -12.39 17.79 -36.54
C MET A 158 -13.55 17.16 -37.33
N ASN A 159 -14.72 16.99 -36.70
CA ASN A 159 -15.97 16.48 -37.30
C ASN A 159 -16.92 17.64 -37.63
#